data_AF-A0A6V8DB26-F1
#
_entry.id   AF-A0A6V8DB26-F1
#
_cell.length_a   1.000
_cell.length_b   1.000
_cell.length_c   1.000
_cell.angle_alpha   90.00
_cell.angle_beta   90.00
_cell.angle_gamma   90.00
#
_symmetry.space_group_name_H-M   'P 1'
#
loop_
_entity.id
_entity.type
_entity.pdbx_description
1 polymer ?
#
loop_
_entity_poly.entity_id
_entity_poly.type
_entity_poly.pdbx_seq_one_letter_code
_entity_poly.pdbx_strand_id
1 'polypeptide(L)'
;HYHQEIADAVRALCGYLPEGAADLYVPHENFNRDIGAFAKGRYTVEGTLFEGDDAAWEAYLRSVLPTPEDEASLPAIFDQQWISEKPLSKRQRATGIGASA
;
A
#
# COMPACT_ATOMS: atom_id res chain seq x y z
N HIS A 1 -4.80 8.84 16.10
CA HIS A 1 -5.29 7.49 16.44
C HIS A 1 -5.33 6.61 15.20
N TYR A 2 -6.24 6.86 14.25
CA TYR A 2 -6.38 6.04 13.03
C TYR A 2 -5.07 5.85 12.23
N HIS A 3 -4.31 6.93 11.98
CA HIS A 3 -3.02 6.83 11.28
C HIS A 3 -2.05 5.85 11.95
N GLN A 4 -1.94 5.88 13.28
CA GLN A 4 -1.04 5.00 14.02
C GLN A 4 -1.49 3.54 13.92
N GLU A 5 -2.79 3.27 14.00
CA GLU A 5 -3.34 1.92 13.86
C GLU A 5 -3.01 1.33 12.48
N ILE A 6 -3.15 2.13 11.42
CA ILE A 6 -2.78 1.70 10.06
C ILE A 6 -1.27 1.50 9.94
N ALA A 7 -0.45 2.39 10.49
CA ALA A 7 1.00 2.26 10.47
C ALA A 7 1.48 0.99 11.19
N ASP A 8 0.86 0.64 12.32
CA ASP A 8 1.19 -0.57 13.06
C ASP A 8 0.74 -1.84 12.30
N ALA A 9 -0.42 -1.80 11.64
CA ALA A 9 -0.88 -2.88 10.77
C ALA A 9 0.04 -3.08 9.55
N VAL A 10 0.47 -2.01 8.90
CA VAL A 10 1.42 -2.06 7.78
C VAL A 10 2.77 -2.62 8.23
N ARG A 11 3.28 -2.21 9.40
CA ARG A 11 4.51 -2.79 9.97
C ARG A 11 4.38 -4.29 10.21
N ALA A 12 3.21 -4.76 10.66
CA ALA A 12 2.96 -6.19 10.81
C ALA A 12 2.93 -6.93 9.47
N LEU A 13 2.48 -6.28 8.39
CA LEU A 13 2.51 -6.86 7.03
C LEU A 13 3.93 -7.04 6.50
N CYS A 14 4.89 -6.19 6.91
CA CYS A 14 6.30 -6.33 6.50
C CYS A 14 6.90 -7.70 6.89
N GLY A 15 6.37 -8.35 7.93
CA GLY A 15 6.80 -9.70 8.33
C GLY A 15 6.46 -10.80 7.31
N TYR A 16 5.66 -10.52 6.29
CA TYR A 16 5.34 -11.44 5.20
C TYR A 16 6.10 -11.13 3.90
N LEU A 17 6.92 -10.08 3.87
CA LEU A 17 7.67 -9.71 2.68
C LEU A 17 8.82 -10.71 2.42
N PRO A 18 9.19 -10.94 1.15
CA PRO A 18 10.37 -11.72 0.81
C PRO A 18 11.65 -11.14 1.43
N GLU A 19 12.64 -11.99 1.70
CA GLU A 19 13.94 -11.55 2.19
C GLU A 19 14.58 -10.52 1.24
N GLY A 20 15.03 -9.39 1.77
CA GLY A 20 15.63 -8.29 1.01
C GLY A 20 14.64 -7.33 0.34
N ALA A 21 13.32 -7.57 0.46
CA ALA A 21 12.33 -6.59 0.03
C ALA A 21 12.36 -5.35 0.93
N ALA A 22 12.05 -4.19 0.35
CA ALA A 22 11.88 -2.95 1.12
C ALA A 22 10.59 -3.00 1.95
N ASP A 23 10.66 -2.50 3.18
CA ASP A 23 9.50 -2.43 4.07
C ASP A 23 8.40 -1.53 3.49
N LEU A 24 7.15 -1.96 3.65
CA LEU A 24 5.98 -1.13 3.40
C LEU A 24 5.87 -0.06 4.49
N TYR A 25 5.37 1.11 4.12
CA TYR A 25 5.12 2.21 5.04
C TYR A 25 3.88 3.01 4.65
N VAL A 26 3.35 3.77 5.61
CA VAL A 26 2.23 4.70 5.39
C VAL A 26 2.83 6.07 5.07
N PRO A 27 2.43 6.73 3.97
CA PRO A 27 2.89 8.08 3.66
C PRO A 27 2.37 9.07 4.71
N HIS A 28 3.09 10.18 4.89
CA HIS A 28 2.71 11.25 5.81
C HIS A 28 1.31 11.77 5.51
N GLU A 29 0.55 12.14 6.54
CA GLU A 29 -0.85 12.59 6.43
C GLU A 29 -1.09 13.87 5.60
N ASN A 30 -0.01 14.53 5.18
CA ASN A 30 -0.03 15.73 4.34
C ASN A 30 0.06 15.39 2.85
N PHE A 31 0.56 14.19 2.53
CA PHE A 31 0.72 13.72 1.16
C PHE A 31 -0.64 13.51 0.49
N ASN A 32 -0.76 13.97 -0.76
CA ASN A 32 -1.88 13.70 -1.67
C ASN A 32 -3.27 13.97 -1.05
N ARG A 33 -3.49 15.19 -0.55
CA ARG A 33 -4.74 15.61 0.11
C ARG A 33 -5.55 16.56 -0.76
N ASP A 34 -6.85 16.29 -0.85
CA ASP A 34 -7.85 17.18 -1.47
C ASP A 34 -8.64 18.03 -0.47
N ILE A 35 -8.48 17.78 0.83
CA ILE A 35 -9.24 18.42 1.91
C ILE A 35 -8.33 18.89 3.07
N GLY A 36 -8.80 19.90 3.80
CA GLY A 36 -8.12 20.42 5.00
C GLY A 36 -6.99 21.41 4.69
N ALA A 37 -6.14 21.66 5.69
CA ALA A 37 -5.10 22.69 5.63
C ALA A 37 -3.99 22.41 4.59
N PHE A 38 -3.81 21.14 4.20
CA PHE A 38 -2.81 20.70 3.24
C PHE A 38 -3.40 20.39 1.87
N ALA A 39 -4.68 20.73 1.63
CA ALA A 39 -5.36 20.50 0.37
C ALA A 39 -4.61 21.17 -0.80
N LYS A 40 -4.41 20.42 -1.89
CA LYS A 40 -3.70 20.88 -3.11
C LYS A 40 -2.23 21.29 -2.88
N GLY A 41 -1.69 21.06 -1.69
CA GLY A 41 -0.27 21.26 -1.40
C GLY A 41 0.58 20.12 -1.96
N ARG A 42 1.77 20.45 -2.48
CA ARG A 42 2.74 19.46 -2.96
C ARG A 42 3.62 19.02 -1.80
N TYR A 43 3.15 18.06 -1.01
CA TYR A 43 3.96 17.44 0.03
C TYR A 43 4.43 16.07 -0.44
N THR A 44 5.66 15.68 -0.14
CA THR A 44 6.18 14.33 -0.43
C THR A 44 5.56 13.29 0.50
N VAL A 45 5.82 12.00 0.25
CA VAL A 45 5.40 10.88 1.11
C VAL A 45 6.03 10.95 2.52
N GLU A 46 7.12 11.70 2.69
CA GLU A 46 7.72 12.03 4.00
C GLU A 46 7.07 13.24 4.67
N GLY A 47 6.19 13.97 3.98
CA GLY A 47 5.46 15.13 4.50
C GLY A 47 6.18 16.46 4.33
N THR A 48 7.29 16.50 3.59
CA THR A 48 8.03 17.75 3.31
C THR A 48 7.41 18.47 2.12
N LEU A 49 7.46 19.81 2.12
CA LEU A 49 7.02 20.57 0.95
C LEU A 49 7.98 20.31 -0.21
N PHE A 50 7.44 19.91 -1.36
CA PHE A 50 8.20 19.64 -2.55
C PHE A 50 8.74 20.92 -3.17
N GLU A 51 10.01 20.90 -3.54
CA GLU A 51 10.67 21.98 -4.27
C GLU A 51 10.93 21.54 -5.71
N GLY A 52 10.37 22.26 -6.68
CA GLY A 52 10.52 21.95 -8.09
C GLY A 52 9.39 22.51 -8.94
N ASP A 53 9.50 22.31 -10.25
CA ASP A 53 8.47 22.70 -11.20
C ASP A 53 7.38 21.64 -11.34
N ASP A 54 6.38 21.92 -12.18
CA ASP A 54 5.25 21.03 -12.42
C ASP A 54 5.69 19.71 -13.04
N ALA A 55 6.68 19.72 -13.95
CA ALA A 55 7.17 18.51 -14.59
C ALA A 55 7.88 17.58 -13.60
N ALA A 56 8.67 18.15 -12.69
CA ALA A 56 9.33 17.43 -11.60
C ALA A 56 8.29 16.85 -10.62
N TRP A 57 7.23 17.60 -10.31
CA TRP A 57 6.16 17.10 -9.45
C TRP A 57 5.39 15.94 -10.08
N GLU A 58 5.02 16.03 -11.37
CA GLU A 58 4.37 14.93 -12.08
C GLU A 58 5.28 13.70 -12.18
N ALA A 59 6.59 13.89 -12.39
CA ALA A 59 7.55 12.80 -12.37
C ALA A 59 7.65 12.13 -10.99
N TYR A 60 7.62 12.92 -9.92
CA TYR A 60 7.57 12.41 -8.56
C TYR A 60 6.30 11.61 -8.31
N LEU A 61 5.12 12.14 -8.67
CA LEU A 61 3.84 11.45 -8.49
C LEU A 61 3.81 10.09 -9.17
N ARG A 62 4.29 9.98 -10.42
CA ARG A 62 4.39 8.67 -11.11
C ARG A 62 5.35 7.68 -10.45
N SER A 63 6.26 8.15 -9.58
CA SER A 63 7.17 7.28 -8.86
C SER A 63 6.59 6.74 -7.54
N VAL A 64 5.53 7.38 -7.01
CA VAL A 64 4.95 7.04 -5.70
C VAL A 64 3.46 6.70 -5.74
N LEU A 65 2.77 6.96 -6.86
CA LEU A 65 1.39 6.59 -7.11
C LEU A 65 1.30 5.62 -8.29
N PRO A 66 0.30 4.72 -8.31
CA PRO A 66 0.00 3.91 -9.47
C PRO A 66 -0.21 4.76 -10.72
N THR A 67 0.38 4.32 -11.83
CA THR A 67 0.23 4.92 -13.15
C THR A 67 -0.96 4.29 -13.90
N PRO A 68 -1.46 4.94 -14.97
CA PRO A 68 -2.44 4.32 -15.85
C PRO A 68 -1.99 2.99 -16.43
N GLU A 69 -0.69 2.83 -16.69
CA GLU A 69 -0.09 1.58 -17.16
C GLU A 69 -0.14 0.48 -16.09
N ASP A 70 0.12 0.82 -14.82
CA ASP A 70 -0.02 -0.12 -13.70
C ASP A 70 -1.47 -0.60 -13.59
N GLU A 71 -2.45 0.31 -13.64
CA GLU A 71 -3.88 -0.03 -13.57
C GLU A 71 -4.31 -0.90 -14.76
N ALA A 72 -3.86 -0.59 -15.97
CA ALA A 72 -4.16 -1.37 -17.17
C ALA A 72 -3.57 -2.80 -17.12
N SER A 73 -2.54 -3.03 -16.30
CA SER A 73 -1.92 -4.35 -16.12
C SER A 73 -2.69 -5.27 -15.16
N LEU A 74 -3.49 -4.70 -14.24
CA LEU A 74 -4.20 -5.44 -13.18
C LEU A 74 -5.10 -6.58 -13.69
N PRO A 75 -5.89 -6.42 -14.78
CA PRO A 75 -6.77 -7.50 -15.26
C PRO A 75 -6.02 -8.80 -15.56
N ALA A 76 -4.82 -8.71 -16.17
CA ALA A 76 -4.01 -9.88 -16.50
C ALA A 76 -3.42 -10.56 -15.24
N ILE A 77 -3.24 -9.83 -14.15
CA ILE A 77 -2.81 -10.39 -12.85
C ILE A 77 -3.97 -11.13 -12.19
N PHE A 78 -5.20 -10.64 -12.33
CA PHE A 78 -6.38 -11.28 -11.75
C PHE A 78 -6.71 -12.65 -12.35
N ASP A 79 -6.25 -12.92 -13.57
CA ASP A 79 -6.35 -14.25 -14.21
C ASP A 79 -5.28 -15.25 -13.73
N GLN A 80 -4.29 -14.81 -12.93
CA GLN A 80 -3.22 -15.65 -12.39
C GLN A 80 -3.52 -16.10 -10.96
N GLN A 81 -2.72 -17.04 -10.43
CA GLN A 81 -2.72 -17.35 -9.00
C GLN A 81 -1.92 -16.29 -8.21
N TRP A 82 -2.47 -15.07 -8.13
CA TRP A 82 -1.78 -13.89 -7.56
C TRP A 82 -1.92 -13.74 -6.04
N ILE A 83 -2.86 -14.47 -5.42
CA ILE A 83 -3.02 -14.53 -3.96
C ILE A 83 -2.60 -15.92 -3.47
N SER A 84 -1.71 -15.97 -2.48
CA SER A 84 -1.39 -17.22 -1.78
C SER A 84 -2.59 -17.71 -0.97
N GLU A 85 -2.86 -19.01 -1.00
CA GLU A 85 -3.86 -19.62 -0.14
C GLU A 85 -3.49 -19.44 1.33
N LYS A 86 -4.49 -19.13 2.16
CA LYS A 86 -4.32 -19.07 3.61
C LYS A 86 -4.45 -20.47 4.19
N PRO A 87 -3.39 -21.07 4.76
CA PRO A 87 -3.50 -22.37 5.39
C PRO A 87 -4.45 -22.31 6.58
N LEU A 88 -5.26 -23.35 6.76
CA LEU A 88 -6.17 -23.46 7.90
C LEU A 88 -5.40 -23.35 9.23
N SER A 89 -5.91 -22.55 10.16
CA SER A 89 -5.34 -22.46 11.50
C SER A 89 -5.37 -23.82 12.21
N LYS A 90 -4.52 -24.01 13.22
CA LYS A 90 -4.52 -25.24 14.05
C LYS A 90 -5.91 -25.52 14.65
N ARG A 91 -6.62 -24.46 15.05
CA ARG A 91 -7.99 -24.52 15.57
C ARG A 91 -9.00 -24.98 14.51
N GLN A 92 -8.93 -24.42 13.29
CA GLN A 92 -9.84 -24.82 12.19
C GLN A 92 -9.61 -26.27 11.76
N ARG A 93 -8.34 -26.73 11.73
CA ARG A 93 -8.01 -28.13 11.48
C ARG A 93 -8.57 -29.08 12.56
N ALA A 94 -8.50 -28.67 13.83
CA ALA A 94 -8.98 -29.49 14.94
C ALA A 94 -10.52 -29.60 15.01
N THR A 95 -11.25 -28.58 14.58
CA THR A 95 -12.72 -28.55 14.65
C THR A 95 -13.42 -29.05 13.38
N GLY A 96 -12.69 -29.32 12.29
CA GLY A 96 -13.25 -29.76 11.00
C GLY A 96 -14.08 -28.71 10.24
N ILE A 97 -14.38 -27.57 10.87
CA ILE A 97 -15.10 -26.45 10.26
C ILE A 97 -14.11 -25.60 9.44
N GLY A 98 -14.34 -25.53 8.13
CA GLY A 98 -13.52 -24.78 7.16
C GLY A 98 -12.70 -25.63 6.20
N ALA A 99 -12.79 -26.97 6.26
CA ALA A 99 -12.09 -27.87 5.32
C ALA A 99 -12.79 -28.02 3.95
N SER A 100 -14.00 -27.51 3.81
CA SER A 100 -14.78 -27.49 2.58
C SER A 100 -15.26 -26.07 2.30
N ALA A 101 -14.48 -25.35 1.50
CA ALA A 101 -14.90 -24.18 0.74
C ALA A 101 -14.59 -24.46 -0.73
#